data_AF-A0A127ZDJ3-F1
#
_entry.id   AF-A0A127ZDJ3-F1
#
_cell.length_a   1.000
_cell.length_b   1.000
_cell.length_c   1.000
_cell.angle_alpha   90.00
_cell.angle_beta   90.00
_cell.angle_gamma   90.00
#
_symmetry.space_group_name_H-M   'P 1'
#
loop_
_entity.id
_entity.type
_entity.pdbx_description
1 polymer ?
#
loop_
_entity_poly.entity_id
_entity_poly.type
_entity_poly.pdbx_seq_one_letter_code
_entity_poly.pdbx_strand_id
1 'polypeptide(L)'
;MSSEAGADGASGSAGDLSPSIIDMDIFSQLLEMDDEDDREFSKSIVWNYFDQAITTFKEMDVALDTKNLAELSTLGHFLKGSSAAVGVIKVRDSCEHMQHYGKCHGEDGISKLSEDEALEKLTVTLRDVKVQYKEAAKALKAFYDEEDDGEDGEEEEGQTQKDDEAEAVEPSKNR
;
A
#
# COMPACT_ATOMS: atom_id res chain seq x y z
N MET A 1 30.86 -42.84 -15.15
CA MET A 1 29.59 -43.19 -14.50
C MET A 1 29.52 -42.30 -13.27
N SER A 2 29.08 -41.06 -13.49
CA SER A 2 27.67 -40.63 -13.36
C SER A 2 27.45 -40.20 -11.90
N SER A 3 27.54 -38.90 -11.61
CA SER A 3 26.41 -37.93 -11.67
C SER A 3 25.76 -37.88 -10.26
N GLU A 4 25.43 -36.77 -9.59
CA GLU A 4 25.32 -35.34 -9.93
C GLU A 4 25.53 -34.51 -8.66
N ALA A 5 26.01 -33.28 -8.85
CA ALA A 5 25.93 -32.21 -7.88
C ALA A 5 24.45 -31.82 -7.70
N GLY A 6 23.96 -31.86 -6.47
CA GLY A 6 22.70 -31.22 -6.10
C GLY A 6 22.96 -29.72 -6.02
N ALA A 7 22.52 -29.01 -7.04
CA ALA A 7 22.63 -27.57 -7.18
C ALA A 7 21.92 -26.84 -6.03
N ASP A 8 22.60 -25.81 -5.54
CA ASP A 8 22.03 -24.68 -4.81
C ASP A 8 20.63 -24.34 -5.32
N GLY A 9 19.64 -24.53 -4.44
CA GLY A 9 18.35 -23.88 -4.58
C GLY A 9 18.60 -22.39 -4.54
N ALA A 10 18.55 -21.77 -5.71
CA ALA A 10 18.69 -20.35 -5.90
C ALA A 10 17.71 -19.63 -4.97
N SER A 11 18.26 -19.03 -3.92
CA SER A 11 17.65 -17.95 -3.16
C SER A 11 17.43 -16.80 -4.15
N GLY A 12 16.31 -16.87 -4.90
CA GLY A 12 15.77 -15.71 -5.59
C GLY A 12 15.59 -14.63 -4.53
N SER A 13 16.23 -13.49 -4.75
CA SER A 13 16.19 -12.36 -3.85
C SER A 13 14.77 -11.81 -3.85
N ALA A 14 13.90 -12.40 -3.02
CA ALA A 14 12.68 -11.77 -2.58
C ALA A 14 13.03 -10.33 -2.20
N GLY A 15 12.41 -9.35 -2.85
CA GLY A 15 12.46 -7.96 -2.41
C GLY A 15 12.28 -7.96 -0.89
N ASP A 16 13.35 -7.63 -0.17
CA ASP A 16 13.53 -7.95 1.26
C ASP A 16 12.42 -7.27 2.08
N LEU A 17 11.28 -7.97 2.22
CA LEU A 17 10.18 -7.60 3.08
C LEU A 17 10.71 -7.71 4.50
N SER A 18 11.30 -6.62 4.98
CA SER A 18 11.90 -6.59 6.30
C SER A 18 10.81 -6.89 7.34
N PRO A 19 11.04 -7.84 8.26
CA PRO A 19 10.10 -8.16 9.35
C PRO A 19 9.92 -6.99 10.34
N SER A 20 10.72 -5.93 10.19
CA SER A 20 10.56 -4.67 10.93
C SER A 20 9.55 -3.71 10.30
N ILE A 21 9.14 -3.96 9.05
CA ILE A 21 8.20 -3.13 8.28
C ILE A 21 6.87 -3.88 8.13
N ILE A 22 6.94 -5.15 7.73
CA ILE A 22 5.80 -6.02 7.46
C ILE A 22 5.77 -7.16 8.48
N ASP A 23 4.61 -7.37 9.07
CA ASP A 23 4.29 -8.52 9.89
C ASP A 23 4.09 -9.72 8.97
N MET A 24 5.13 -10.54 8.85
CA MET A 24 5.15 -11.66 7.92
C MET A 24 4.12 -12.74 8.28
N ASP A 25 3.74 -12.87 9.55
CA ASP A 25 2.72 -13.85 9.96
C ASP A 25 1.34 -13.44 9.44
N ILE A 26 1.00 -12.15 9.56
CA ILE A 26 -0.24 -11.58 9.02
C ILE A 26 -0.22 -11.53 7.50
N PHE A 27 0.89 -11.12 6.91
CA PHE A 27 1.01 -11.00 5.47
C PHE A 27 0.97 -12.38 4.79
N SER A 28 1.60 -13.41 5.38
CA SER A 28 1.49 -14.78 4.86
C SER A 28 0.07 -15.32 4.93
N GLN A 29 -0.68 -15.03 6.01
CA GLN A 29 -2.10 -15.39 6.08
C GLN A 29 -2.94 -14.70 5.00
N LEU A 30 -2.59 -13.46 4.61
CA LEU A 30 -3.24 -12.77 3.50
C LEU A 30 -2.92 -13.44 2.16
N LEU A 31 -1.67 -13.87 1.95
CA LEU A 31 -1.24 -14.60 0.74
C LEU A 31 -1.86 -16.00 0.65
N GLU A 32 -2.10 -16.67 1.78
CA GLU A 32 -2.80 -17.96 1.82
C GLU A 32 -4.26 -17.89 1.36
N MET A 33 -4.82 -16.68 1.20
CA MET A 33 -6.16 -16.46 0.65
C MET A 33 -6.18 -16.31 -0.87
N ASP A 34 -5.01 -16.20 -1.51
CA ASP A 34 -4.91 -16.21 -2.97
C ASP A 34 -5.18 -17.62 -3.52
N ASP A 35 -5.63 -17.68 -4.77
CA ASP A 35 -5.73 -18.95 -5.51
C ASP A 35 -4.31 -19.43 -5.90
N GLU A 36 -4.12 -20.73 -6.12
CA GLU A 36 -2.78 -21.34 -6.27
C GLU A 36 -1.92 -20.75 -7.41
N ASP A 37 -2.56 -20.12 -8.40
CA ASP A 37 -1.94 -19.68 -9.65
C ASP A 37 -1.81 -18.15 -9.79
N ASP A 38 -2.36 -17.34 -8.87
CA ASP A 38 -2.23 -15.88 -8.94
C ASP A 38 -2.12 -15.22 -7.56
N ARG A 39 -1.84 -13.91 -7.54
CA ARG A 39 -1.87 -13.08 -6.32
C ARG A 39 -2.93 -11.99 -6.38
N GLU A 40 -4.01 -12.18 -7.15
CA GLU A 40 -4.97 -11.11 -7.45
C GLU A 40 -5.68 -10.62 -6.18
N PHE A 41 -6.07 -11.54 -5.29
CA PHE A 41 -6.81 -11.19 -4.08
C PHE A 41 -5.95 -10.35 -3.12
N SER A 42 -4.78 -10.83 -2.72
CA SER A 42 -3.88 -10.12 -1.81
C SER A 42 -3.41 -8.79 -2.40
N LYS A 43 -3.09 -8.75 -3.71
CA LYS A 43 -2.76 -7.53 -4.45
C LYS A 43 -3.92 -6.53 -4.38
N SER A 44 -5.16 -6.97 -4.59
CA SER A 44 -6.33 -6.08 -4.51
C SER A 44 -6.49 -5.45 -3.12
N ILE A 45 -6.27 -6.22 -2.04
CA ILE A 45 -6.35 -5.73 -0.66
C ILE A 45 -5.24 -4.71 -0.38
N VAL A 46 -4.01 -4.99 -0.82
CA VAL A 46 -2.86 -4.09 -0.63
C VAL A 46 -3.03 -2.78 -1.41
N TRP A 47 -3.54 -2.82 -2.65
CA TRP A 47 -3.80 -1.61 -3.42
C TRP A 47 -4.95 -0.79 -2.82
N ASN A 48 -5.99 -1.46 -2.34
CA ASN A 48 -7.08 -0.78 -1.64
C ASN A 48 -6.58 -0.08 -0.37
N TYR A 49 -5.67 -0.73 0.37
CA TYR A 49 -4.99 -0.10 1.51
C TYR A 49 -4.24 1.18 1.12
N PHE A 50 -3.51 1.18 -0.01
CA PHE A 50 -2.80 2.38 -0.47
C PHE A 50 -3.75 3.56 -0.73
N ASP A 51 -4.88 3.31 -1.40
CA ASP A 51 -5.87 4.34 -1.70
C ASP A 51 -6.54 4.86 -0.42
N GLN A 52 -6.89 3.96 0.51
CA GLN A 52 -7.41 4.32 1.82
C GLN A 52 -6.41 5.19 2.59
N ALA A 53 -5.14 4.78 2.68
CA ALA A 53 -4.11 5.51 3.39
C ALA A 53 -3.91 6.92 2.83
N ILE A 54 -3.80 7.07 1.50
CA ILE A 54 -3.65 8.38 0.86
C ILE A 54 -4.85 9.29 1.14
N THR A 55 -6.06 8.74 1.09
CA THR A 55 -7.29 9.50 1.37
C THR A 55 -7.34 9.94 2.82
N THR A 56 -7.14 9.01 3.75
CA THR A 56 -7.13 9.28 5.19
C THR A 56 -6.04 10.29 5.59
N PHE A 57 -4.86 10.26 4.97
CA PHE A 57 -3.83 11.26 5.25
C PHE A 57 -4.24 12.69 4.89
N LYS A 58 -5.01 12.87 3.80
CA LYS A 58 -5.53 14.20 3.43
C LYS A 58 -6.56 14.67 4.44
N GLU A 59 -7.43 13.77 4.91
CA GLU A 59 -8.42 14.08 5.94
C GLU A 59 -7.75 14.40 7.29
N MET A 60 -6.69 13.67 7.64
CA MET A 60 -5.88 13.94 8.83
C MET A 60 -5.19 15.31 8.76
N ASP A 61 -4.67 15.71 7.60
CA ASP A 61 -4.09 17.05 7.43
C ASP A 61 -5.14 18.15 7.69
N VAL A 62 -6.34 18.00 7.11
CA VAL A 62 -7.46 18.95 7.32
C VAL A 62 -7.91 18.97 8.78
N ALA A 63 -8.01 17.81 9.41
CA ALA A 63 -8.37 17.70 10.82
C ALA A 63 -7.29 18.34 11.72
N LEU A 64 -6.02 18.21 11.37
CA LEU A 64 -4.92 18.84 12.10
C LEU A 64 -4.93 20.36 11.95
N ASP A 65 -5.13 20.87 10.74
CA ASP A 65 -5.24 22.31 10.46
C ASP A 65 -6.41 22.96 11.22
N THR A 66 -7.52 22.23 11.34
CA THR A 66 -8.71 22.65 12.10
C THR A 66 -8.65 22.29 13.58
N LYS A 67 -7.56 21.66 14.04
CA LYS A 67 -7.33 21.18 15.42
C LYS A 67 -8.43 20.25 15.94
N ASN A 68 -9.03 19.45 15.05
CA ASN A 68 -10.09 18.52 15.40
C ASN A 68 -9.52 17.18 15.93
N LEU A 69 -9.27 17.14 17.24
CA LEU A 69 -8.71 15.98 17.93
C LEU A 69 -9.58 14.71 17.82
N ALA A 70 -10.90 14.85 17.88
CA ALA A 70 -11.83 13.73 17.80
C ALA A 70 -11.80 13.07 16.41
N GLU A 71 -11.71 13.90 15.36
CA GLU A 71 -11.57 13.41 13.99
C GLU A 71 -10.21 12.71 13.79
N LEU A 72 -9.12 13.31 14.26
CA LEU A 72 -7.79 12.68 14.23
C LEU A 72 -7.78 11.32 14.95
N SER A 73 -8.48 11.20 16.08
CA SER A 73 -8.62 9.92 16.76
C SER A 73 -9.37 8.89 15.93
N THR A 74 -10.41 9.31 15.21
CA THR A 74 -11.27 8.42 14.40
C THR A 74 -10.53 7.94 13.16
N LEU A 75 -9.86 8.86 12.45
CA LEU A 75 -9.03 8.55 11.30
C LEU A 75 -7.84 7.67 11.67
N GLY A 76 -7.20 7.93 12.82
CA GLY A 76 -6.14 7.07 13.36
C GLY A 76 -6.64 5.65 13.63
N HIS A 77 -7.81 5.49 14.25
CA HIS A 77 -8.41 4.18 14.47
C HIS A 77 -8.71 3.44 13.17
N PHE A 78 -9.27 4.14 12.18
CA PHE A 78 -9.57 3.58 10.86
C PHE A 78 -8.30 3.06 10.16
N LEU A 79 -7.28 3.92 10.04
CA LEU A 79 -6.05 3.55 9.35
C LEU A 79 -5.23 2.50 10.11
N LYS A 80 -5.32 2.45 11.44
CA LYS A 80 -4.78 1.35 12.26
C LYS A 80 -5.35 0.00 11.81
N GLY A 81 -6.69 -0.09 11.70
CA GLY A 81 -7.36 -1.33 11.29
C GLY A 81 -6.97 -1.74 9.88
N SER A 82 -6.97 -0.79 8.94
CA SER A 82 -6.57 -1.03 7.55
C SER A 82 -5.10 -1.50 7.45
N SER A 83 -4.18 -0.85 8.18
CA SER A 83 -2.76 -1.24 8.21
C SER A 83 -2.54 -2.61 8.85
N ALA A 84 -3.32 -2.96 9.87
CA ALA A 84 -3.24 -4.26 10.52
C ALA A 84 -3.66 -5.40 9.58
N ALA A 85 -4.64 -5.17 8.69
CA ALA A 85 -5.11 -6.19 7.75
C ALA A 85 -4.06 -6.59 6.70
N VAL A 86 -3.15 -5.67 6.36
CA VAL A 86 -2.05 -5.91 5.40
C VAL A 86 -0.69 -6.14 6.08
N GLY A 87 -0.65 -6.21 7.41
CA GLY A 87 0.58 -6.44 8.17
C GLY A 87 1.54 -5.25 8.27
N VAL A 88 1.13 -4.01 7.97
CA VAL A 88 2.05 -2.85 8.05
C VAL A 88 2.22 -2.38 9.50
N ILE A 89 3.30 -2.82 10.15
CA ILE A 89 3.52 -2.69 11.60
C ILE A 89 3.61 -1.23 12.05
N LYS A 90 4.58 -0.48 11.49
CA LYS A 90 4.91 0.87 11.98
C LYS A 90 3.73 1.84 11.84
N VAL A 91 2.99 1.75 10.73
CA VAL A 91 1.79 2.57 10.48
C VAL A 91 0.69 2.20 11.46
N ARG A 92 0.43 0.90 11.69
CA ARG A 92 -0.55 0.42 12.69
C ARG A 92 -0.26 1.01 14.07
N ASP A 93 0.96 0.88 14.54
CA ASP A 93 1.36 1.30 15.89
C ASP A 93 1.30 2.82 16.05
N SER A 94 1.82 3.55 15.07
CA SER A 94 1.76 5.02 15.10
C SER A 94 0.32 5.54 15.00
N CYS A 95 -0.56 4.87 14.26
CA CYS A 95 -1.99 5.20 14.21
C CYS A 95 -2.73 4.89 15.52
N GLU A 96 -2.28 3.88 16.28
CA GLU A 96 -2.76 3.65 17.65
C GLU A 96 -2.38 4.82 18.57
N HIS A 97 -1.15 5.32 18.48
CA HIS A 97 -0.74 6.51 19.23
C HIS A 97 -1.57 7.74 18.82
N MET A 98 -1.82 7.95 17.53
CA MET A 98 -2.73 9.03 17.07
C MET A 98 -4.13 8.88 17.66
N GLN A 99 -4.66 7.66 17.74
CA GLN A 99 -5.95 7.40 18.37
C GLN A 99 -5.95 7.82 19.85
N HIS A 100 -4.87 7.55 20.59
CA HIS A 100 -4.75 7.94 21.99
C HIS A 100 -4.58 9.46 22.15
N TYR A 101 -3.69 10.07 21.37
CA TYR A 101 -3.44 11.51 21.42
C TYR A 101 -4.70 12.32 21.07
N GLY A 102 -5.49 11.89 20.08
CA GLY A 102 -6.76 12.54 19.75
C GLY A 102 -7.83 12.48 20.87
N LYS A 103 -7.62 11.63 21.88
CA LYS A 103 -8.44 11.58 23.12
C LYS A 103 -7.78 12.31 24.30
N CYS A 104 -6.72 13.08 24.04
CA CYS A 104 -5.87 13.71 25.05
C CYS A 104 -5.28 12.70 26.04
N HIS A 105 -4.97 11.49 25.57
CA HIS A 105 -4.20 10.52 26.32
C HIS A 105 -2.78 10.41 25.76
N GLY A 106 -1.81 10.06 26.60
CA GLY A 106 -0.46 9.79 26.14
C GLY A 106 -0.35 8.47 25.39
N GLU A 107 0.89 8.09 25.07
CA GLU A 107 1.19 6.96 24.18
C GLU A 107 0.65 5.63 24.73
N ASP A 108 0.71 5.47 26.04
CA ASP A 108 0.19 4.33 26.80
C ASP A 108 -1.35 4.24 26.83
N GLY A 109 -2.06 5.25 26.33
CA GLY A 109 -3.52 5.34 26.35
C GLY A 109 -4.13 5.60 27.73
N ILE A 110 -3.30 5.82 28.77
CA ILE A 110 -3.72 5.97 30.17
C ILE A 110 -3.34 7.35 30.71
N SER A 111 -2.10 7.76 30.49
CA SER A 111 -1.60 9.08 30.87
C SER A 111 -2.44 10.17 30.20
N LYS A 112 -2.58 11.32 30.85
CA LYS A 112 -3.37 12.45 30.32
C LYS A 112 -2.44 13.50 29.74
N LEU A 113 -2.86 14.08 28.62
CA LEU A 113 -2.21 15.22 27.98
C LEU A 113 -3.14 16.42 28.02
N SER A 114 -2.56 17.62 27.99
CA SER A 114 -3.29 18.81 27.56
C SER A 114 -3.58 18.76 26.05
N GLU A 115 -4.54 19.56 25.59
CA GLU A 115 -4.86 19.65 24.16
C GLU A 115 -3.65 20.13 23.33
N ASP A 116 -2.86 21.07 23.86
CA ASP A 116 -1.66 21.58 23.18
C ASP A 116 -0.59 20.50 23.03
N GLU A 117 -0.32 19.71 24.08
CA GLU A 117 0.61 18.57 24.03
C GLU A 117 0.11 17.48 23.07
N ALA A 118 -1.19 17.21 23.05
CA ALA A 118 -1.81 16.26 22.14
C ALA A 118 -1.65 16.71 20.68
N LEU A 119 -1.90 18.00 20.38
CA LEU A 119 -1.73 18.57 19.03
C LEU A 119 -0.28 18.52 18.57
N GLU A 120 0.68 18.83 19.45
CA GLU A 120 2.11 18.75 19.12
C GLU A 120 2.49 17.31 18.76
N LYS A 121 2.09 16.34 19.60
CA LYS A 121 2.33 14.91 19.34
C LYS A 121 1.66 14.44 18.07
N LEU A 122 0.39 14.78 17.82
CA LEU A 122 -0.33 14.43 16.60
C LEU A 122 0.36 14.98 15.34
N THR A 123 0.89 16.19 15.41
CA THR A 123 1.62 16.82 14.29
C THR A 123 2.88 16.03 13.95
N VAL A 124 3.64 15.61 14.96
CA VAL A 124 4.86 14.80 14.77
C VAL A 124 4.48 13.41 14.26
N THR A 125 3.53 12.74 14.91
CA THR A 125 3.12 11.38 14.54
C THR A 125 2.54 11.32 13.14
N LEU A 126 1.72 12.28 12.70
CA LEU A 126 1.20 12.30 11.32
C LEU A 126 2.32 12.39 10.28
N ARG A 127 3.39 13.16 10.56
CA ARG A 127 4.57 13.22 9.70
C ARG A 127 5.26 11.85 9.63
N ASP A 128 5.46 11.23 10.78
CA ASP A 128 6.18 9.95 10.88
C ASP A 128 5.40 8.82 10.20
N VAL A 129 4.08 8.75 10.43
CA VAL A 129 3.18 7.77 9.78
C VAL A 129 3.28 7.86 8.26
N LYS A 130 3.31 9.07 7.69
CA LYS A 130 3.45 9.26 6.24
C LYS A 130 4.80 8.78 5.71
N VAL A 131 5.87 8.85 6.50
CA VAL A 131 7.19 8.32 6.13
C VAL A 131 7.18 6.80 6.20
N GLN A 132 6.68 6.23 7.31
CA GLN A 132 6.55 4.79 7.52
C GLN A 132 5.67 4.14 6.43
N TYR A 133 4.58 4.80 6.03
CA TYR A 133 3.74 4.36 4.93
C TYR A 133 4.50 4.28 3.62
N LYS A 134 5.32 5.30 3.29
CA LYS A 134 6.12 5.28 2.04
C LYS A 134 7.14 4.15 2.03
N GLU A 135 7.76 3.87 3.19
CA GLU A 135 8.68 2.75 3.37
C GLU A 135 7.95 1.41 3.12
N ALA A 136 6.80 1.20 3.76
CA ALA A 136 5.99 -0.02 3.60
C ALA A 136 5.42 -0.17 2.18
N ALA A 137 4.87 0.90 1.60
CA ALA A 137 4.33 0.88 0.25
C ALA A 137 5.40 0.58 -0.79
N LYS A 138 6.64 1.03 -0.60
CA LYS A 138 7.76 0.67 -1.47
C LYS A 138 8.09 -0.81 -1.37
N ALA A 139 8.16 -1.37 -0.16
CA ALA A 139 8.45 -2.78 0.06
C ALA A 139 7.37 -3.68 -0.54
N LEU A 140 6.10 -3.37 -0.28
CA LEU A 140 4.96 -4.12 -0.82
C LEU A 140 4.88 -4.03 -2.35
N LYS A 141 5.10 -2.85 -2.95
CA LYS A 141 5.12 -2.74 -4.42
C LYS A 141 6.23 -3.57 -5.05
N ALA A 142 7.45 -3.51 -4.50
CA ALA A 142 8.56 -4.31 -5.01
C ALA A 142 8.24 -5.82 -4.96
N PHE A 143 7.59 -6.29 -3.89
CA PHE A 143 7.18 -7.69 -3.76
C PHE A 143 6.19 -8.14 -4.85
N TYR A 144 5.26 -7.28 -5.26
CA TYR A 144 4.29 -7.62 -6.32
C TYR A 144 4.77 -7.28 -7.74
N ASP A 145 5.74 -6.38 -7.89
CA ASP A 145 6.36 -6.04 -9.19
C ASP A 145 7.36 -7.14 -9.62
N GLU A 146 8.03 -7.81 -8.68
CA GLU A 146 8.94 -8.95 -8.98
C GLU A 146 8.22 -10.19 -9.52
N GLU A 147 6.89 -10.28 -9.39
CA GLU A 147 6.10 -11.39 -9.92
C GLU A 147 5.45 -11.11 -11.28
N ASP A 148 5.36 -9.84 -11.68
CA ASP A 148 4.84 -9.44 -13.00
C ASP A 148 5.81 -9.81 -14.14
N ASP A 149 7.09 -10.06 -13.83
CA ASP A 149 8.11 -10.55 -14.77
C ASP A 149 8.04 -12.08 -15.02
N GLY A 150 7.02 -12.76 -14.48
CA GLY A 150 6.83 -14.22 -14.54
C GLY A 150 5.85 -14.76 -15.59
N GLU A 151 5.10 -13.91 -16.30
CA GLU A 151 4.15 -14.34 -17.34
C GLU A 151 4.58 -13.89 -18.76
N ASP A 152 5.15 -14.86 -19.50
CA ASP A 152 5.06 -15.08 -20.95
C ASP A 152 4.85 -13.85 -21.85
N GLY A 153 5.97 -13.18 -22.16
CA GLY A 153 6.13 -12.49 -23.44
C GLY A 153 6.33 -13.48 -24.58
N GLU A 154 5.27 -14.14 -25.04
CA GLU A 154 5.25 -14.74 -26.38
C GLU A 154 4.91 -13.64 -27.41
N GLU A 155 5.86 -13.40 -28.31
CA GLU A 155 5.77 -12.47 -29.43
C GLU A 155 4.94 -13.01 -30.61
N GLU A 156 4.46 -12.07 -31.45
CA GLU A 156 4.02 -12.19 -32.86
C GLU A 156 2.60 -12.79 -33.09
N GLU A 157 1.74 -12.24 -33.96
CA GLU A 157 2.00 -11.69 -35.29
C GLU A 157 1.13 -10.46 -35.59
N GLY A 158 1.79 -9.39 -36.03
CA GLY A 158 1.14 -8.36 -36.84
C GLY A 158 0.92 -8.86 -38.26
N GLN A 159 -0.34 -8.99 -38.69
CA GLN A 159 -0.67 -9.08 -40.11
C GLN A 159 -1.11 -7.71 -40.65
N THR A 160 -0.20 -7.08 -41.36
CA THR A 160 -0.51 -6.11 -42.42
C THR A 160 -1.34 -6.77 -43.52
N GLN A 161 -2.52 -6.20 -43.81
CA GLN A 161 -3.06 -6.17 -45.18
C GLN A 161 -3.44 -4.73 -45.52
N LYS A 162 -2.68 -4.18 -46.46
CA LYS A 162 -3.12 -3.11 -47.36
C LYS A 162 -4.23 -3.69 -48.23
N ASP A 163 -5.35 -2.99 -48.33
CA ASP A 163 -6.04 -2.85 -49.60
C ASP A 163 -6.36 -1.37 -49.79
N ASP A 164 -5.70 -0.81 -50.80
CA ASP A 164 -6.07 0.42 -51.49
C ASP A 164 -7.47 0.26 -52.11
N GLU A 165 -8.39 1.17 -51.81
CA GLU A 165 -9.24 1.72 -52.87
C GLU A 165 -9.70 3.13 -52.50
N ALA A 166 -9.28 4.08 -53.34
CA ALA A 166 -9.65 5.47 -53.30
C ALA A 166 -11.00 5.68 -54.00
N GLU A 167 -11.92 6.42 -53.39
CA GLU A 167 -12.83 7.28 -54.17
C GLU A 167 -13.09 8.60 -53.44
N ALA A 168 -12.95 9.67 -54.20
CA ALA A 168 -12.98 11.06 -53.77
C ALA A 168 -14.40 11.57 -53.49
N VAL A 169 -14.51 12.67 -52.72
CA VAL A 169 -15.11 13.97 -53.11
C VAL A 169 -15.38 14.80 -51.83
N GLU A 170 -14.75 15.98 -51.73
CA GLU A 170 -14.96 16.99 -50.69
C GLU A 170 -16.23 17.88 -50.95
N PRO A 171 -16.43 19.05 -50.29
CA PRO A 171 -17.03 19.23 -48.97
C PRO A 171 -18.29 20.12 -49.04
N SER A 172 -19.19 20.12 -48.04
CA SER A 172 -20.10 21.27 -47.87
C SER A 172 -20.71 21.42 -46.47
N LYS A 173 -20.20 22.44 -45.77
CA LYS A 173 -20.91 23.48 -45.01
C LYS A 173 -22.39 23.26 -44.61
N ASN A 174 -22.59 23.40 -43.30
CA ASN A 174 -23.50 24.39 -42.68
C ASN A 174 -25.02 24.12 -42.71
N ARG A 175 -25.57 23.63 -41.59
CA ARG A 175 -26.68 24.30 -40.90
C ARG A 175 -26.88 23.81 -39.47
#